data_AF-A0A9D8EYH3-F1
#
_entry.id   AF-A0A9D8EYH3-F1
#
_cell.length_a   1.000
_cell.length_b   1.000
_cell.length_c   1.000
_cell.angle_alpha   90.00
_cell.angle_beta   90.00
_cell.angle_gamma   90.00
#
_symmetry.space_group_name_H-M   'P 1'
#
loop_
_entity.id
_entity.type
_entity.pdbx_description
1 polymer ?
#
loop_
_entity_poly.entity_id
_entity_poly.type
_entity_poly.pdbx_seq_one_letter_code
_entity_poly.pdbx_strand_id
1 'polypeptide(L)'
;MPRRRNYPVTLWLDEKELILLKDKVSKTPYLRSDYIRKCLLEKNITVIPGIRDLIIEFKRIGSNLDKISRLIVNDGGAQIILLEDFKSIKEDLKTTWAKLASVMKRI
;
A
#
# COMPACT_ATOMS: atom_id res chain seq x y z
N MET A 1 -44.25 -15.45 -0.20
CA MET A 1 -43.52 -14.54 0.72
C MET A 1 -43.00 -13.35 -0.07
N PRO A 2 -43.14 -12.11 0.42
CA PRO A 2 -42.52 -10.95 -0.22
C PRO A 2 -40.98 -11.10 -0.18
N ARG A 3 -40.29 -10.59 -1.20
CA ARG A 3 -38.82 -10.59 -1.23
C ARG A 3 -38.30 -9.76 -0.05
N ARG A 4 -37.30 -10.29 0.67
CA ARG A 4 -36.61 -9.54 1.74
C ARG A 4 -35.64 -8.48 1.18
N ARG A 5 -35.17 -8.63 -0.06
CA ARG A 5 -34.14 -7.75 -0.68
C ARG A 5 -34.69 -7.20 -2.00
N ASN A 6 -34.92 -5.88 -2.04
CA ASN A 6 -35.67 -5.24 -3.13
C ASN A 6 -34.79 -4.45 -4.11
N TYR A 7 -33.53 -4.18 -3.78
CA TYR A 7 -32.63 -3.37 -4.60
C TYR A 7 -31.55 -4.25 -5.24
N PRO A 8 -31.51 -4.36 -6.59
CA PRO A 8 -30.44 -5.07 -7.28
C PRO A 8 -29.17 -4.21 -7.37
N VAL A 9 -28.01 -4.85 -7.28
CA VAL A 9 -26.69 -4.25 -7.56
C VAL A 9 -26.04 -5.09 -8.65
N THR A 10 -25.70 -4.47 -9.78
CA THR A 10 -25.02 -5.12 -10.91
C THR A 10 -23.52 -4.90 -10.84
N LEU A 11 -22.75 -5.94 -11.14
CA LEU A 11 -21.29 -5.91 -11.20
C LEU A 11 -20.85 -6.51 -12.52
N TRP A 12 -20.16 -5.72 -13.33
CA TRP A 12 -19.54 -6.16 -14.57
C TRP A 12 -18.13 -6.68 -14.26
N LEU A 13 -17.77 -7.81 -14.85
CA LEU A 13 -16.49 -8.48 -14.63
C LEU A 13 -15.91 -8.87 -15.98
N ASP A 14 -14.59 -8.82 -16.10
CA ASP A 14 -13.90 -9.46 -17.22
C ASP A 14 -13.88 -11.00 -17.06
N GLU A 15 -13.39 -11.71 -18.08
CA GLU A 15 -13.33 -13.18 -18.05
C GLU A 15 -12.46 -13.72 -16.91
N LYS A 16 -11.33 -13.07 -16.62
CA LYS A 16 -10.37 -13.50 -15.59
C LYS A 16 -10.96 -13.31 -14.19
N GLU A 17 -11.57 -12.16 -13.96
CA GLU A 17 -12.27 -11.81 -12.74
C GLU A 17 -13.47 -12.74 -12.49
N LEU A 18 -14.19 -13.12 -13.56
CA LEU A 18 -15.29 -14.07 -13.46
C LEU A 18 -14.80 -15.46 -13.04
N ILE A 19 -13.69 -15.94 -13.60
CA ILE A 19 -13.06 -17.22 -13.23
C ILE A 19 -12.63 -17.18 -11.76
N LEU A 20 -11.94 -16.11 -11.36
CA LEU A 20 -11.49 -15.92 -9.96
C LEU A 20 -12.67 -15.88 -8.99
N LEU A 21 -13.76 -15.22 -9.35
CA LEU A 21 -14.96 -15.19 -8.51
C LEU A 21 -15.59 -16.58 -8.39
N LYS A 22 -15.65 -17.36 -9.48
CA LYS A 22 -16.16 -18.74 -9.44
C LYS A 22 -15.31 -19.63 -8.52
N ASP A 23 -13.99 -19.56 -8.66
CA ASP A 23 -13.03 -20.31 -7.83
C ASP A 23 -13.10 -19.93 -6.34
N LYS A 24 -13.29 -18.64 -6.04
CA LYS A 24 -13.46 -18.19 -4.65
C LYS A 24 -14.79 -18.65 -4.05
N VAL A 25 -15.87 -18.62 -4.81
CA VAL A 25 -17.18 -19.06 -4.34
C VAL A 25 -17.20 -20.56 -4.11
N SER A 26 -16.60 -21.37 -4.99
CA SER A 26 -16.57 -22.84 -4.85
C SER A 26 -15.85 -23.34 -3.60
N LYS A 27 -14.91 -22.54 -3.07
CA LYS A 27 -14.19 -22.81 -1.81
C LYS A 27 -15.01 -22.47 -0.56
N THR A 28 -16.23 -21.97 -0.71
CA THR A 28 -17.09 -21.55 0.40
C THR A 28 -18.45 -22.24 0.35
N PRO A 29 -19.15 -22.39 1.48
CA PRO A 29 -20.52 -22.90 1.50
C PRO A 29 -21.56 -21.84 1.05
N TYR A 30 -21.13 -20.66 0.60
CA TYR A 30 -22.03 -19.55 0.28
C TYR A 30 -22.49 -19.59 -1.17
N LEU A 31 -23.75 -19.23 -1.39
CA LEU A 31 -24.24 -18.86 -2.71
C LEU A 31 -23.51 -17.60 -3.19
N ARG A 32 -23.31 -17.48 -4.51
CA ARG A 32 -22.58 -16.36 -5.13
C ARG A 32 -23.05 -14.99 -4.61
N SER A 33 -24.36 -14.77 -4.49
CA SER A 33 -24.92 -13.49 -4.04
C SER A 33 -24.67 -13.21 -2.56
N ASP A 34 -24.60 -14.25 -1.73
CA ASP A 34 -24.27 -14.13 -0.30
C ASP A 34 -22.77 -13.94 -0.10
N TYR A 35 -21.93 -14.67 -0.84
CA TYR A 35 -20.48 -14.48 -0.88
C TYR A 35 -20.11 -13.03 -1.22
N ILE A 36 -20.64 -12.52 -2.34
CA ILE A 36 -20.38 -11.14 -2.80
C ILE A 36 -20.82 -10.13 -1.74
N ARG A 37 -22.01 -10.32 -1.15
CA ARG A 37 -22.51 -9.41 -0.11
C ARG A 37 -21.64 -9.41 1.13
N LYS A 38 -21.19 -10.57 1.60
CA LYS A 38 -20.24 -10.65 2.72
C LYS A 38 -18.93 -9.92 2.39
N CYS A 39 -18.39 -10.16 1.19
CA CYS A 39 -17.19 -9.45 0.76
C CYS A 39 -17.36 -7.93 0.64
N LEU A 40 -18.54 -7.44 0.25
CA LEU A 40 -18.82 -6.00 0.15
C LEU A 40 -19.12 -5.35 1.50
N LEU A 41 -19.89 -6.02 2.38
CA LEU A 41 -20.43 -5.41 3.59
C LEU A 41 -19.62 -5.74 4.86
N GLU A 42 -18.98 -6.91 4.93
CA GLU A 42 -18.25 -7.35 6.12
C GLU A 42 -16.75 -7.02 6.03
N LYS A 43 -16.28 -6.53 4.88
CA LYS A 43 -14.88 -6.13 4.73
C LYS A 43 -14.69 -4.69 5.19
N ASN A 44 -13.97 -4.52 6.30
CA ASN A 44 -13.55 -3.19 6.77
C ASN A 44 -12.53 -2.59 5.80
N ILE A 45 -12.91 -1.51 5.12
CA ILE A 45 -11.98 -0.70 4.32
C ILE A 45 -11.56 0.50 5.18
N THR A 46 -10.42 0.37 5.85
CA THR A 46 -9.83 1.48 6.61
C THR A 46 -9.08 2.38 5.63
N VAL A 47 -9.70 3.49 5.23
CA VAL A 47 -9.01 4.55 4.49
C VAL A 47 -8.21 5.36 5.50
N ILE A 48 -6.88 5.30 5.41
CA ILE A 48 -5.99 6.13 6.23
C ILE A 48 -5.70 7.41 5.44
N PRO A 49 -6.25 8.57 5.84
CA PRO A 49 -5.97 9.83 5.15
C PRO A 49 -4.47 10.14 5.20
N GLY A 50 -3.90 10.63 4.11
CA GLY A 50 -2.48 11.03 4.04
C GLY A 50 -1.47 9.91 3.79
N ILE A 51 -1.85 8.62 3.78
CA ILE A 51 -0.91 7.53 3.50
C ILE A 51 -0.36 7.59 2.06
N ARG A 52 -1.20 8.05 1.12
CA ARG A 52 -0.79 8.24 -0.28
C ARG A 52 0.23 9.35 -0.42
N ASP A 53 0.04 10.45 0.31
CA ASP A 53 0.95 11.59 0.31
C ASP A 53 2.30 11.20 0.93
N LEU A 54 2.26 10.42 2.01
CA LEU A 54 3.46 9.85 2.62
C LEU A 54 4.26 8.99 1.62
N ILE A 55 3.60 8.13 0.84
CA ILE A 55 4.26 7.30 -0.19
C ILE A 55 4.91 8.18 -1.27
N ILE A 56 4.25 9.27 -1.69
CA ILE A 56 4.79 10.20 -2.67
C ILE A 56 6.07 10.88 -2.14
N GLU A 57 6.06 11.34 -0.88
CA GLU A 57 7.24 11.94 -0.26
C GLU A 57 8.40 10.94 -0.10
N PHE A 58 8.11 9.69 0.29
CA PHE A 58 9.14 8.64 0.30
C PHE A 58 9.78 8.42 -1.07
N LYS A 59 8.98 8.45 -2.14
CA LYS A 59 9.49 8.34 -3.51
C LYS A 59 10.38 9.53 -3.89
N ARG A 60 10.05 10.74 -3.45
CA ARG A 60 10.88 11.94 -3.64
C ARG A 60 12.22 11.82 -2.91
N ILE A 61 12.21 11.37 -1.66
CA ILE A 61 13.43 11.12 -0.86
C ILE A 61 14.32 10.09 -1.56
N GLY A 62 13.75 8.96 -2.00
CA GLY A 62 14.49 7.93 -2.74
C GLY A 62 15.12 8.47 -4.03
N SER A 63 14.38 9.27 -4.81
CA SER A 63 14.91 9.88 -6.03
C SER A 63 16.06 10.86 -5.76
N ASN A 64 15.99 11.61 -4.66
CA ASN A 64 17.07 12.52 -4.25
C ASN A 64 18.33 11.76 -3.81
N LEU A 65 18.17 10.68 -3.04
CA LEU A 65 19.28 9.80 -2.65
C LEU A 65 19.96 9.15 -3.86
N ASP A 66 19.20 8.72 -4.85
CA ASP A 66 19.70 8.19 -6.11
C ASP A 66 20.56 9.22 -6.87
N LYS A 67 20.14 10.48 -6.89
CA LYS A 67 20.90 11.57 -7.53
C LYS A 67 22.21 11.83 -6.77
N ILE A 68 22.16 11.94 -5.45
CA ILE A 68 23.35 12.10 -4.62
C ILE A 68 24.32 10.95 -4.84
N SER A 69 23.82 9.70 -4.85
CA SER A 69 24.67 8.52 -5.09
C SER A 69 25.35 8.55 -6.45
N ARG A 70 24.62 8.93 -7.52
CA ARG A 70 25.20 9.08 -8.86
C ARG A 70 26.23 10.21 -8.93
N LEU A 71 25.98 11.35 -8.28
CA LEU A 71 26.94 12.46 -8.21
C LEU A 71 28.22 12.03 -7.48
N ILE A 72 28.11 11.33 -6.36
CA ILE A 72 29.27 10.81 -5.62
C ILE A 72 30.08 9.81 -6.46
N VAL A 73 29.41 8.92 -7.19
CA VAL A 73 30.08 7.89 -8.01
C VAL A 73 30.73 8.50 -9.26
N ASN A 74 30.09 9.48 -9.91
CA ASN A 74 30.55 10.04 -11.17
C ASN A 74 31.58 11.16 -11.02
N ASP A 75 31.56 11.92 -9.92
CA ASP A 75 32.36 13.15 -9.78
C ASP A 75 33.69 12.96 -9.01
N GLY A 76 34.06 11.70 -8.72
CA GLY A 76 35.42 11.28 -8.36
C GLY A 76 36.09 11.87 -7.09
N GLY A 77 35.52 12.88 -6.39
CA GLY A 77 36.35 13.66 -5.47
C GLY A 77 35.69 14.56 -4.42
N ALA A 78 34.39 14.50 -4.14
CA ALA A 78 33.83 15.24 -2.99
C ALA A 78 33.99 14.45 -1.67
N GLN A 79 35.24 14.11 -1.34
CA GLN A 79 35.59 13.39 -0.12
C GLN A 79 35.66 14.36 1.08
N ILE A 80 35.11 13.91 2.21
CA ILE A 80 35.38 14.32 3.61
C ILE A 80 34.34 15.24 4.29
N ILE A 81 33.85 16.33 3.69
CA ILE A 81 32.93 17.25 4.42
C ILE A 81 31.51 16.68 4.58
N LEU A 82 31.09 15.76 3.72
CA LEU A 82 29.73 15.19 3.69
C LEU A 82 29.54 13.96 4.59
N LEU A 83 30.59 13.35 5.13
CA LEU A 83 30.51 12.02 5.78
C LEU A 83 29.79 12.04 7.13
N GLU A 84 30.00 13.08 7.95
CA GLU A 84 29.33 13.22 9.25
C GLU A 84 27.87 13.63 9.10
N ASP A 85 27.58 14.58 8.22
CA ASP A 85 26.20 14.99 7.90
C ASP A 85 25.40 13.86 7.25
N PHE A 86 26.03 13.06 6.39
CA PHE A 86 25.37 11.91 5.79
C PHE A 86 25.12 10.79 6.82
N LYS A 87 26.01 10.66 7.81
CA LYS A 87 25.84 9.72 8.92
C LYS A 87 24.69 10.15 9.84
N SER A 88 24.57 11.44 10.15
CA SER A 88 23.45 11.96 10.94
C SER A 88 22.11 11.81 10.19
N ILE A 89 22.07 12.14 8.90
CA ILE A 89 20.88 11.93 8.05
C ILE A 89 20.49 10.45 8.00
N LYS A 90 21.46 9.54 7.90
CA LYS A 90 21.20 8.10 7.92
C LYS A 90 20.61 7.64 9.26
N GLU A 91 21.09 8.17 10.37
CA GLU A 91 20.54 7.89 11.70
C GLU A 91 19.12 8.44 11.86
N ASP A 92 18.86 9.67 11.42
CA ASP A 92 17.53 10.29 11.44
C ASP A 92 16.52 9.54 10.55
N LEU A 93 16.95 9.07 9.38
CA LEU A 93 16.12 8.25 8.51
C LEU A 93 15.78 6.91 9.19
N LYS A 94 16.76 6.29 9.86
CA LYS A 94 16.60 5.02 10.57
C LYS A 94 15.65 5.15 11.77
N THR A 95 15.77 6.23 12.54
CA THR A 95 14.87 6.50 13.68
C THR A 95 13.44 6.81 13.20
N THR A 96 13.30 7.58 12.12
CA THR A 96 12.00 7.88 11.51
C THR A 96 11.34 6.61 10.97
N TRP A 97 12.10 5.73 10.32
CA TRP A 97 11.62 4.43 9.87
C TRP A 97 11.19 3.52 11.03
N ALA A 98 11.95 3.48 12.12
CA ALA A 98 11.58 2.68 13.31
C ALA A 98 10.27 3.16 13.95
N LYS A 99 10.07 4.49 14.03
CA LYS A 99 8.80 5.09 14.49
C LYS A 99 7.65 4.77 13.55
N LEU A 100 7.85 4.86 12.24
CA LEU A 100 6.83 4.50 11.26
C LEU A 100 6.46 3.01 11.34
N ALA A 101 7.45 2.13 11.46
CA ALA A 101 7.23 0.70 11.57
C ALA A 101 6.47 0.31 12.84
N SER A 102 6.65 1.04 13.95
CA SER A 102 5.88 0.79 15.18
C SER A 102 4.41 1.21 15.05
N VAL A 103 4.14 2.30 14.33
CA VAL A 103 2.77 2.74 14.01
C VAL A 103 2.11 1.74 13.05
N MET A 104 2.82 1.29 12.00
CA MET A 104 2.29 0.31 11.05
C MET A 104 1.96 -1.05 11.69
N LYS A 105 2.67 -1.46 12.76
CA LYS A 105 2.37 -2.70 13.50
C LYS A 105 1.08 -2.62 14.34
N ARG A 106 0.57 -1.42 14.60
CA ARG A 106 -0.62 -1.17 15.42
C ARG A 106 -1.91 -1.03 14.60
N ILE A 107 -1.76 -1.01 13.27
CA ILE A 107 -2.84 -0.97 12.28
C ILE A 107 -3.06 -2.41 11.79
#